data_AF-A0A1W0ZM27-F1
#
_entry.id   AF-A0A1W0ZM27-F1
#
_cell.length_a   1.000
_cell.length_b   1.000
_cell.length_c   1.000
_cell.angle_alpha   90.00
_cell.angle_beta   90.00
_cell.angle_gamma   90.00
#
_symmetry.space_group_name_H-M   'P 1'
#
loop_
_entity.id
_entity.type
_entity.pdbx_description
1 polymer ?
#
loop_
_entity_poly.entity_id
_entity_poly.type
_entity_poly.pdbx_seq_one_letter_code
_entity_poly.pdbx_strand_id
1 'polypeptide(L)'
;MRRQGVAIIFGILGLVSWWGWAGVDIEICQRFPQHCMTRGCKEIGACPVGFWEGLGFLSSIFGPSVLFYVAAVSFGSRRRNATQWAVLLSALVAAHWLTMLSIRLI
;
A
#
# COMPACT_ATOMS: atom_id res chain seq x y z
N MET A 1 8.90 23.52 -7.37
CA MET A 1 9.71 22.34 -7.78
C MET A 1 10.05 21.42 -6.60
N ARG A 2 10.70 21.89 -5.51
CA ARG A 2 11.12 21.03 -4.38
C ARG A 2 10.01 20.23 -3.67
N ARG A 3 8.78 20.77 -3.59
CA ARG A 3 7.63 20.11 -2.93
C ARG A 3 7.05 18.94 -3.73
N GLN A 4 6.98 19.06 -5.07
CA GLN A 4 6.48 17.98 -5.91
C GLN A 4 7.45 16.81 -5.98
N GLY A 5 8.77 17.06 -5.93
CA GLY A 5 9.76 15.99 -5.81
C GLY A 5 9.57 15.13 -4.55
N VAL A 6 9.31 15.76 -3.40
CA VAL A 6 9.02 15.02 -2.15
C VAL A 6 7.73 14.21 -2.25
N ALA A 7 6.68 14.78 -2.83
CA ALA A 7 5.42 14.06 -3.02
C ALA A 7 5.58 12.83 -3.94
N ILE A 8 6.33 12.96 -5.03
CA ILE A 8 6.63 11.84 -5.94
C ILE A 8 7.41 10.74 -5.20
N ILE A 9 8.42 11.11 -4.39
CA ILE A 9 9.17 10.16 -3.56
C ILE A 9 8.22 9.41 -2.61
N PHE A 10 7.29 10.11 -1.96
CA PHE A 10 6.29 9.47 -1.09
C PHE A 10 5.37 8.52 -1.88
N GLY A 11 4.96 8.89 -3.09
CA GLY A 11 4.19 8.01 -3.96
C GLY A 11 4.94 6.72 -4.31
N ILE A 12 6.23 6.83 -4.66
CA ILE A 12 7.10 5.66 -4.91
C ILE A 12 7.24 4.81 -3.64
N LEU A 13 7.44 5.45 -2.48
CA LEU A 13 7.54 4.76 -1.19
C LEU A 13 6.23 4.06 -0.80
N GLY A 14 5.07 4.56 -1.22
CA GLY A 14 3.79 3.86 -1.08
C GLY A 14 3.78 2.53 -1.84
N LEU A 15 4.30 2.51 -3.08
CA LEU A 15 4.46 1.29 -3.87
C LEU A 15 5.46 0.32 -3.23
N VAL A 16 6.59 0.84 -2.72
CA VAL A 16 7.59 0.04 -2.00
C VAL A 16 7.00 -0.54 -0.71
N SER A 17 6.17 0.23 0.00
CA SER A 17 5.47 -0.25 1.21
C SER A 17 4.50 -1.39 0.88
N TRP A 18 3.80 -1.31 -0.26
CA TRP A 18 2.95 -2.39 -0.75
C TRP A 18 3.77 -3.62 -1.14
N TRP A 19 4.89 -3.44 -1.83
CA TRP A 19 5.78 -4.56 -2.17
C TRP A 19 6.33 -5.25 -0.92
N GLY A 20 6.78 -4.47 0.06
CA GLY A 20 7.26 -5.00 1.34
C GLY A 20 6.18 -5.79 2.06
N TRP A 21 4.95 -5.28 2.06
CA TRP A 21 3.80 -6.01 2.61
C TRP A 21 3.51 -7.30 1.84
N ALA A 22 3.58 -7.30 0.50
CA ALA A 22 3.38 -8.52 -0.29
C ALA A 22 4.40 -9.62 0.06
N GLY A 23 5.64 -9.25 0.37
CA GLY A 23 6.65 -10.20 0.87
C GLY A 23 6.27 -10.78 2.24
N VAL A 24 5.93 -9.91 3.19
CA VAL A 24 5.46 -10.33 4.54
C VAL A 24 4.23 -11.21 4.43
N ASP A 25 3.33 -10.89 3.50
CA ASP A 25 2.14 -11.66 3.28
C ASP A 25 2.43 -13.09 2.81
N ILE A 26 3.36 -13.25 1.86
CA ILE A 26 3.77 -14.58 1.41
C ILE A 26 4.30 -15.41 2.58
N GLU A 27 5.11 -14.82 3.47
CA GLU A 27 5.62 -15.51 4.65
C GLU A 27 4.51 -15.89 5.65
N ILE A 28 3.57 -14.96 5.91
CA ILE A 28 2.39 -15.24 6.74
C ILE A 28 1.59 -16.39 6.14
N CYS A 29 1.35 -16.37 4.83
CA CYS A 29 0.57 -17.39 4.12
C CYS A 29 1.26 -18.75 4.09
N GLN A 30 2.59 -18.80 3.99
CA GLN A 30 3.34 -20.05 4.10
C GLN A 30 3.22 -20.65 5.50
N ARG A 31 3.19 -19.82 6.54
CA ARG A 31 3.12 -20.28 7.94
C ARG A 31 1.69 -20.56 8.41
N PHE A 32 0.72 -19.83 7.88
CA PHE A 32 -0.70 -19.89 8.25
C PHE A 32 -1.58 -20.02 6.99
N PRO A 33 -1.54 -21.18 6.30
CA PRO A 33 -2.23 -21.36 5.02
C PRO A 33 -3.76 -21.20 5.13
N GLN A 34 -4.33 -21.43 6.32
CA GLN A 34 -5.78 -21.32 6.54
C GLN A 34 -6.29 -19.88 6.40
N HIS A 35 -5.44 -18.87 6.60
CA HIS A 35 -5.79 -17.46 6.50
C HIS A 35 -5.54 -16.90 5.09
N CYS A 36 -4.96 -17.72 4.20
CA CYS A 36 -4.54 -17.30 2.87
C CYS A 36 -5.09 -18.17 1.74
N MET A 37 -5.98 -19.12 2.04
CA MET A 37 -6.71 -19.83 1.00
C MET A 37 -7.57 -18.83 0.22
N THR A 38 -7.11 -18.48 -0.96
CA THR A 38 -7.89 -17.68 -1.90
C THR A 38 -9.07 -18.53 -2.37
N ARG A 39 -10.27 -18.22 -1.89
CA ARG A 39 -11.50 -18.83 -2.41
C ARG A 39 -11.71 -18.36 -3.85
N GLY A 40 -11.63 -19.28 -4.82
CA GLY A 40 -11.98 -19.03 -6.22
C GLY A 40 -10.83 -19.10 -7.21
N CYS A 41 -11.19 -19.09 -8.50
CA CYS A 41 -10.27 -19.05 -9.64
C CYS A 41 -9.58 -17.68 -9.66
N LYS A 42 -8.25 -17.64 -9.53
CA LYS A 42 -7.48 -16.38 -9.39
C LYS A 42 -6.22 -16.32 -10.26
N GLU A 43 -6.31 -16.90 -11.45
CA GLU A 43 -5.32 -16.66 -12.51
C GLU A 43 -5.81 -15.50 -13.38
N ILE A 44 -5.01 -14.43 -13.45
CA ILE A 44 -5.32 -13.17 -14.18
C ILE A 44 -5.66 -13.44 -15.66
N GLY A 45 -5.20 -14.58 -16.21
CA GLY A 45 -5.48 -15.01 -17.58
C GLY A 45 -6.52 -16.13 -17.75
N ALA A 46 -6.91 -16.85 -16.70
CA ALA A 46 -7.78 -18.03 -16.82
C ALA A 46 -9.21 -17.80 -16.30
N CYS A 47 -9.42 -16.77 -15.48
CA CYS A 47 -10.71 -16.52 -14.83
C CYS A 47 -11.30 -15.21 -15.36
N PRO A 48 -12.62 -15.16 -15.65
CA PRO A 48 -13.27 -13.92 -16.05
C PRO A 48 -13.25 -12.95 -14.86
N VAL A 49 -12.32 -11.99 -14.89
CA VAL A 49 -12.28 -10.89 -13.93
C VAL A 49 -13.27 -9.82 -14.39
N GLY A 50 -14.29 -9.57 -13.57
CA GLY A 50 -15.20 -8.45 -13.77
C GLY A 50 -14.46 -7.13 -13.65
N PHE A 51 -14.98 -6.09 -14.30
CA PHE A 51 -14.41 -4.74 -14.25
C PHE A 51 -14.15 -4.25 -12.81
N TRP A 52 -15.09 -4.51 -11.89
CA TRP A 52 -14.98 -4.12 -10.48
C TRP A 52 -13.88 -4.85 -9.72
N GLU A 53 -13.63 -6.12 -10.06
CA GLU A 53 -12.57 -6.93 -9.43
C GLU A 53 -11.19 -6.48 -9.91
N GLY A 54 -11.06 -6.18 -11.21
CA GLY A 54 -9.85 -5.59 -11.78
C GLY A 54 -9.56 -4.20 -11.22
N LEU A 55 -10.59 -3.36 -11.06
CA LEU A 55 -10.46 -2.06 -10.41
C LEU A 55 -10.06 -2.20 -8.93
N GLY A 56 -10.66 -3.15 -8.21
CA GLY A 56 -10.27 -3.51 -6.85
C GLY A 56 -8.79 -3.91 -6.76
N PHE A 57 -8.33 -4.78 -7.67
CA PHE A 57 -6.93 -5.20 -7.74
C PHE A 57 -5.98 -4.02 -7.99
N LEU A 58 -6.24 -3.20 -9.01
CA LEU A 58 -5.43 -2.01 -9.30
C LEU A 58 -5.44 -1.02 -8.13
N SER A 59 -6.59 -0.80 -7.50
CA SER A 59 -6.70 0.07 -6.34
C SER A 59 -5.92 -0.45 -5.14
N SER A 60 -5.81 -1.77 -4.96
CA SER A 60 -5.01 -2.35 -3.89
C SER A 60 -3.50 -2.13 -4.08
N ILE A 61 -3.05 -2.08 -5.34
CA ILE A 61 -1.63 -1.86 -5.70
C ILE A 61 -1.28 -0.36 -5.67
N PHE A 62 -2.10 0.47 -6.33
CA PHE A 62 -1.80 1.89 -6.49
C PHE A 62 -2.38 2.77 -5.38
N GLY A 63 -3.37 2.29 -4.63
CA GLY A 63 -4.02 3.02 -3.55
C GLY A 63 -3.04 3.58 -2.50
N PRO A 64 -2.10 2.76 -1.96
CA PRO A 64 -1.10 3.24 -1.02
C PRO A 64 -0.25 4.38 -1.60
N SER A 65 0.17 4.26 -2.86
CA SER A 65 0.96 5.27 -3.57
C SER A 65 0.21 6.61 -3.70
N VAL A 66 -1.08 6.57 -4.05
CA VAL A 66 -1.92 7.77 -4.13
C VAL A 66 -2.10 8.40 -2.75
N LEU A 67 -2.39 7.61 -1.71
CA LEU A 67 -2.57 8.10 -0.34
C LEU A 67 -1.29 8.75 0.21
N PHE A 68 -0.13 8.12 -0.02
CA PHE A 68 1.16 8.67 0.42
C PHE A 68 1.49 9.98 -0.31
N TYR A 69 1.21 10.05 -1.61
CA TYR A 69 1.38 11.27 -2.39
C TYR A 69 0.50 12.42 -1.85
N VAL A 70 -0.79 12.18 -1.65
CA VAL A 70 -1.75 13.18 -1.16
C VAL A 70 -1.38 13.64 0.26
N ALA A 71 -0.97 12.71 1.13
CA ALA A 71 -0.47 13.03 2.46
C ALA A 71 0.77 13.93 2.40
N ALA A 72 1.71 13.64 1.50
CA ALA A 72 2.90 14.46 1.32
C ALA A 72 2.60 15.86 0.76
N VAL A 73 1.67 15.99 -0.19
CA VAL A 73 1.26 17.29 -0.74
C VAL A 73 0.58 18.15 0.33
N SER A 74 -0.38 17.58 1.06
CA SER A 74 -1.11 18.29 2.11
C SER A 74 -0.17 18.74 3.24
N PHE A 75 0.69 17.85 3.72
CA PHE A 75 1.65 18.13 4.79
C PHE A 75 2.77 19.10 4.37
N GLY A 76 3.13 19.09 3.09
CA GLY A 76 4.16 19.95 2.49
C GLY A 76 3.77 21.42 2.38
N SER A 77 2.55 21.82 2.76
CA SER A 77 2.07 23.21 2.72
C SER A 77 2.89 24.15 3.61
N ARG A 78 3.48 23.65 4.70
CA ARG A 78 4.34 24.41 5.65
C ARG A 78 5.82 24.00 5.50
N ARG A 79 6.77 24.83 5.97
CA ARG A 79 8.17 24.37 6.12
C ARG A 79 8.20 23.28 7.19
N ARG A 80 8.81 22.15 6.86
CA ARG A 80 8.90 20.97 7.73
C ARG A 80 10.34 20.50 7.81
N ASN A 81 10.74 20.07 8.99
CA ASN A 81 12.07 19.50 9.22
C ASN A 81 12.12 18.06 8.71
N ALA A 82 13.32 17.56 8.42
CA ALA A 82 13.51 16.19 7.93
C ALA A 82 12.90 15.13 8.88
N THR A 83 12.99 15.37 10.20
CA THR A 83 12.36 14.52 11.22
C THR A 83 10.84 14.45 11.09
N GLN A 84 10.17 15.56 10.77
CA GLN A 84 8.71 15.58 10.58
C GLN A 84 8.29 14.78 9.35
N TRP A 85 9.09 14.79 8.29
CA TRP A 85 8.87 13.96 7.10
C TRP A 85 9.09 12.48 7.40
N ALA A 86 10.13 12.14 8.16
CA ALA A 86 10.39 10.77 8.57
C ALA A 86 9.24 10.21 9.45
N VAL A 87 8.73 11.02 10.38
CA VAL A 87 7.57 10.65 11.23
C VAL A 87 6.30 10.47 10.39
N LEU A 88 6.05 11.35 9.41
CA LEU A 88 4.89 11.18 8.51
C LEU A 88 5.01 9.87 7.72
N LEU A 89 6.19 9.59 7.16
CA LEU A 89 6.42 8.37 6.39
C LEU A 89 6.25 7.12 7.25
N SER A 90 6.84 7.09 8.44
CA SER A 90 6.71 5.94 9.34
C SER A 90 5.27 5.72 9.78
N ALA A 91 4.53 6.79 10.09
CA ALA A 91 3.12 6.70 10.43
C ALA A 91 2.27 6.17 9.27
N LEU A 92 2.52 6.62 8.03
CA LEU A 92 1.83 6.14 6.84
C LEU A 92 2.10 4.66 6.56
N VAL A 93 3.37 4.22 6.67
CA VAL A 93 3.75 2.81 6.51
C VAL A 93 3.10 1.95 7.58
N ALA A 94 3.16 2.37 8.84
CA ALA A 94 2.54 1.65 9.95
C ALA A 94 1.03 1.55 9.77
N ALA A 95 0.34 2.64 9.42
CA ALA A 95 -1.10 2.63 9.16
C ALA A 95 -1.45 1.70 8.00
N HIS A 96 -0.71 1.77 6.89
CA HIS A 96 -0.91 0.89 5.74
C HIS A 96 -0.78 -0.59 6.12
N TRP A 97 0.32 -0.96 6.79
CA TRP A 97 0.55 -2.35 7.20
C TRP A 97 -0.48 -2.83 8.23
N LEU A 98 -0.87 -1.98 9.18
CA LEU A 98 -1.93 -2.30 10.15
C LEU A 98 -3.27 -2.55 9.48
N THR A 99 -3.65 -1.74 8.48
CA THR A 99 -4.90 -1.96 7.73
C THR A 99 -4.87 -3.29 6.98
N MET A 100 -3.76 -3.62 6.32
CA MET A 100 -3.62 -4.88 5.60
C MET A 100 -3.61 -6.09 6.53
N LEU A 101 -2.96 -5.98 7.69
CA LEU A 101 -2.97 -7.01 8.73
C LEU A 101 -4.38 -7.21 9.28
N SER A 102 -5.11 -6.12 9.54
CA SER A 102 -6.49 -6.19 10.04
C SER A 102 -7.42 -6.90 9.06
N ILE A 103 -7.30 -6.61 7.75
CA ILE A 103 -8.09 -7.26 6.70
C ILE A 103 -7.84 -8.79 6.67
N ARG A 104 -6.66 -9.26 7.08
CA ARG A 104 -6.32 -10.69 7.10
C ARG A 104 -6.73 -11.43 8.36
N LEU A 105 -6.89 -10.70 9.47
CA LEU A 105 -7.27 -11.28 10.76
C LEU A 105 -8.79 -11.34 10.96
N ILE A 106 -9.56 -10.63 10.12
CA ILE A 106 -11.03 -10.66 10.08
C ILE A 106 -11.49 -11.79 9.15
#